data_AF-A0A937M750-F1
#
_entry.id   AF-A0A937M750-F1
#
_cell.length_a   1.000
_cell.length_b   1.000
_cell.length_c   1.000
_cell.angle_alpha   90.00
_cell.angle_beta   90.00
_cell.angle_gamma   90.00
#
_symmetry.space_group_name_H-M   'P 1'
#
loop_
_entity.id
_entity.type
_entity.pdbx_description
1 polymer ?
#
loop_
_entity_poly.entity_id
_entity_poly.type
_entity_poly.pdbx_seq_one_letter_code
_entity_poly.pdbx_strand_id
1 'polypeptide(L)'
;MQWRMGGLYCIAKEKITQKNQKTLSRDSVMTGSSKLTTLNLLSRILELEFGQLYLQHYGLFTDSKATNLEPSAELLAAQNRFAARLVELLGRTNSGADILIVGDTLLSLARELAGANHSILWVGSAKLLDAGEDAPTSFRHVGEDFVAYASAAAADVLIHEGSIRYLDQMAILSKSRDVLGESGRLILFGEFLHDDSQIEYSALPNFTSFDQLSSRLGFVPLESLDLSASAMKTLERVRPLIDIHGQKLVEEGVCDQVDLADMELEFEKMQGEYASGRRGFRLLSLQRDLSSANEWANAQFGDIQSFEPREVAKLFEESFKVDFDEDLWNWKYGQGEGKCVVARLDKQSHIVAHYGGAPRKIIYFGKESMAIQPCDVMVHPSIRKQYGKGSLFFEVAATFLEREIGNTVSHLLGFGFPNQKTMNISKRLGLYEKTDDFVEIVYGKVDTSAEQTRYCLEEYNAEDPASRSDLEQLWESMKGDYEKGIVGVRDADYIAHRYISHPFSKTNQYRCVFLRENAMAKPVAFAVLKDHAGGKLIMDLICPVALMKNAITILNQELSKAEDSSELRLWLTRSGVDKALTGDAIVNELGIEIPCNSWNPGPSAELLNGAWWLTAGDMDFI
;
A
#
# COMPACT_ATOMS: atom_id res chain seq x y z
N MET A 1 8.98 3.18 -12.84
CA MET A 1 10.12 4.06 -12.50
C MET A 1 9.67 4.95 -11.35
N GLN A 2 9.75 4.45 -10.11
CA GLN A 2 9.23 5.10 -8.90
C GLN A 2 10.34 5.94 -8.26
N TRP A 3 10.17 7.25 -8.23
CA TRP A 3 10.97 8.17 -7.43
C TRP A 3 10.71 7.86 -5.95
N ARG A 4 11.72 7.32 -5.25
CA ARG A 4 11.65 7.02 -3.81
C ARG A 4 12.16 8.24 -3.06
N MET A 5 11.26 9.10 -2.62
CA MET A 5 11.58 10.16 -1.65
C MET A 5 11.25 9.66 -0.25
N GLY A 6 12.24 9.68 0.63
CA GLY A 6 12.11 9.37 2.04
C GLY A 6 11.88 10.66 2.83
N GLY A 7 11.30 10.54 4.03
CA GLY A 7 11.51 11.59 5.02
C GLY A 7 13.00 11.69 5.39
N LEU A 8 13.36 12.75 6.09
CA LEU A 8 14.73 12.96 6.59
C LEU A 8 15.20 11.76 7.46
N TYR A 9 14.27 10.94 7.95
CA TYR A 9 14.49 9.81 8.85
C TYR A 9 13.95 8.48 8.36
N CYS A 10 13.66 8.32 7.06
CA CYS A 10 13.25 7.02 6.56
C CYS A 10 14.42 6.03 6.64
N ILE A 11 14.37 5.10 7.59
CA ILE A 11 15.32 3.98 7.68
C ILE A 11 15.26 3.21 6.36
N ALA A 12 16.28 3.35 5.53
CA ALA A 12 16.45 2.55 4.34
C ALA A 12 16.83 1.12 4.76
N LYS A 13 15.83 0.25 4.95
CA LYS A 13 16.07 -1.18 4.84
C LYS A 13 16.14 -1.55 3.37
N GLU A 14 17.35 -1.75 2.86
CA GLU A 14 17.54 -2.47 1.61
C GLU A 14 16.96 -3.87 1.77
N LYS A 15 16.05 -4.24 0.84
CA LYS A 15 15.61 -5.64 0.69
C LYS A 15 16.82 -6.45 0.20
N ILE A 16 17.61 -7.01 1.12
CA ILE A 16 18.45 -8.16 0.79
C ILE A 16 17.53 -9.37 0.74
N THR A 17 17.07 -9.71 -0.45
CA THR A 17 16.45 -11.00 -0.73
C THR A 17 17.48 -12.07 -0.42
N GLN A 18 17.30 -12.84 0.66
CA GLN A 18 18.15 -13.97 1.01
C GLN A 18 18.03 -15.07 -0.06
N LYS A 19 18.86 -15.00 -1.10
CA LYS A 19 19.26 -16.15 -1.91
C LYS A 19 20.65 -15.91 -2.45
N ASN A 20 21.63 -16.56 -1.80
CA ASN A 20 23.01 -16.85 -2.19
C ASN A 20 24.05 -16.40 -1.16
N GLN A 21 24.14 -17.13 -0.04
CA GLN A 21 25.39 -17.23 0.71
C GLN A 21 26.29 -18.27 0.05
N LYS A 22 27.42 -17.83 -0.51
CA LYS A 22 28.66 -18.63 -0.55
C LYS A 22 29.86 -17.71 -0.65
N THR A 23 30.64 -17.70 0.44
CA THR A 23 32.08 -17.37 0.54
C THR A 23 32.56 -16.08 -0.09
N LEU A 24 33.09 -15.16 0.72
CA LEU A 24 34.42 -14.56 0.50
C LEU A 24 34.87 -13.79 1.75
N SER A 25 36.09 -14.12 2.18
CA SER A 25 36.87 -13.51 3.25
C SER A 25 37.55 -12.22 2.78
N ARG A 26 37.78 -11.31 3.74
CA ARG A 26 38.80 -10.24 3.85
C ARG A 26 39.19 -9.44 2.58
N ASP A 27 39.09 -8.12 2.74
CA ASP A 27 39.52 -7.02 1.87
C ASP A 27 38.54 -6.63 0.74
N SER A 28 37.54 -5.80 1.08
CA SER A 28 36.90 -4.87 0.14
C SER A 28 36.24 -3.69 0.85
N VAL A 29 37.00 -2.60 0.97
CA VAL A 29 36.45 -1.24 0.89
C VAL A 29 35.88 -1.08 -0.52
N MET A 30 34.66 -0.54 -0.64
CA MET A 30 34.00 -0.16 -1.90
C MET A 30 33.71 -1.32 -2.86
N THR A 31 32.55 -1.98 -2.71
CA THR A 31 31.73 -2.52 -3.82
C THR A 31 30.46 -3.18 -3.26
N GLY A 32 29.49 -2.34 -2.94
CA GLY A 32 28.09 -2.70 -2.77
C GLY A 32 27.31 -1.42 -3.08
N SER A 33 26.60 -1.40 -4.21
CA SER A 33 25.86 -0.23 -4.69
C SER A 33 24.66 0.04 -3.78
N SER A 34 24.89 0.69 -2.64
CA SER A 34 23.87 1.38 -1.87
C SER A 34 24.00 2.87 -2.18
N LYS A 35 23.02 3.44 -2.87
CA LYS A 35 22.97 4.89 -3.13
C LYS A 35 23.00 5.63 -1.79
N LEU A 36 23.86 6.64 -1.62
CA LEU A 36 23.86 7.47 -0.41
C LEU A 36 22.49 8.14 -0.26
N THR A 37 21.93 8.11 0.95
CA THR A 37 20.65 8.77 1.23
C THR A 37 20.87 10.22 1.68
N THR A 38 19.86 11.07 1.51
CA THR A 38 19.83 12.43 2.07
C THR A 38 20.16 12.45 3.56
N LEU A 39 19.66 11.49 4.33
CA LEU A 39 20.01 11.37 5.75
C LEU A 39 21.50 11.11 5.95
N ASN A 40 22.13 10.23 5.17
CA ASN A 40 23.56 9.95 5.30
C ASN A 40 24.40 11.21 5.04
N LEU A 41 24.03 11.99 4.02
CA LEU A 41 24.74 13.21 3.66
C LEU A 41 24.52 14.33 4.68
N LEU A 42 23.29 14.54 5.14
CA LEU A 42 22.97 15.50 6.20
C LEU A 42 23.68 15.15 7.50
N SER A 43 23.79 13.86 7.83
CA SER A 43 24.56 13.39 8.98
C SER A 43 26.02 13.82 8.90
N ARG A 44 26.65 13.67 7.72
CA ARG A 44 28.03 14.10 7.49
C ARG A 44 28.20 15.61 7.52
N ILE A 45 27.23 16.37 7.01
CA ILE A 45 27.22 17.84 7.10
C ILE A 45 27.19 18.31 8.55
N LEU A 46 26.31 17.71 9.38
CA LEU A 46 26.23 18.05 10.81
C LEU A 46 27.52 17.66 11.55
N GLU A 47 28.13 16.53 11.20
CA GLU A 47 29.41 16.12 11.78
C GLU A 47 30.56 17.07 11.40
N LEU A 48 30.59 17.58 10.16
CA LEU A 48 31.57 18.57 9.72
C LEU A 48 31.43 19.91 10.46
N GLU A 49 30.20 20.31 10.80
CA GLU A 49 29.91 21.54 11.54
C GLU A 49 30.20 21.41 13.05
N PHE A 50 29.77 20.30 13.67
CA PHE A 50 29.78 20.15 15.14
C PHE A 50 30.88 19.21 15.67
N GLY A 51 31.62 18.54 14.81
CA GLY A 51 32.81 17.73 15.16
C GLY A 51 32.54 16.34 15.75
N GLN A 52 31.28 15.97 16.00
CA GLN A 52 30.85 14.59 16.29
C GLN A 52 29.46 14.33 15.68
N LEU A 53 29.03 13.07 15.62
CA LEU A 53 27.66 12.66 15.26
C LEU A 53 26.68 13.10 16.37
N TYR A 54 26.41 14.40 16.48
CA TYR A 54 25.43 14.94 17.41
C TYR A 54 24.03 14.96 16.79
N LEU A 55 23.05 14.50 17.59
CA LEU A 55 21.61 14.70 17.49
C LEU A 55 21.10 14.95 16.05
N GLN A 56 21.00 13.89 15.26
CA GLN A 56 20.41 13.97 13.92
C GLN A 56 18.89 13.92 14.02
N HIS A 57 18.25 14.82 14.76
CA HIS A 57 16.79 14.95 14.79
C HIS A 57 16.42 16.43 14.70
N TYR A 58 15.13 16.74 14.49
CA TYR A 58 14.67 18.12 14.54
C TYR A 58 14.87 18.74 15.93
N GLY A 59 15.10 20.04 15.95
CA GLY A 59 15.24 20.82 17.18
C GLY A 59 13.89 21.24 17.74
N LEU A 60 13.82 21.50 19.05
CA LEU A 60 12.68 22.14 19.70
C LEU A 60 12.97 23.64 19.88
N PHE A 61 12.34 24.48 19.06
CA PHE A 61 12.52 25.93 19.12
C PHE A 61 11.46 26.57 20.02
N THR A 62 11.86 27.61 20.75
CA THR A 62 10.96 28.43 21.56
C THR A 62 10.56 29.69 20.79
N ASP A 63 9.32 30.14 20.98
CA ASP A 63 8.78 31.36 20.34
C ASP A 63 9.44 32.67 20.80
N SER A 64 10.43 32.61 21.71
CA SER A 64 11.09 33.81 22.23
C SER A 64 11.81 34.54 21.10
N LYS A 65 11.41 35.80 20.88
CA LYS A 65 12.05 36.72 19.93
C LYS A 65 13.56 36.77 20.15
N ALA A 66 14.30 36.44 19.09
CA ALA A 66 15.74 36.63 18.92
C ALA A 66 16.61 36.09 20.06
N THR A 67 16.96 34.81 19.99
CA THR A 67 18.24 34.37 20.55
C THR A 67 19.35 35.03 19.72
N ASN A 68 20.26 35.79 20.34
CA ASN A 68 21.48 36.34 19.70
C ASN A 68 22.52 35.23 19.39
N LEU A 69 22.07 33.99 19.19
CA LEU A 69 22.92 32.86 18.87
C LEU A 69 23.16 32.82 17.36
N GLU A 70 24.36 32.45 16.96
CA GLU A 70 24.65 32.09 15.58
C GLU A 70 23.74 30.93 15.13
N PRO A 71 23.34 30.85 13.85
CA PRO A 71 22.36 29.87 13.36
C PRO A 71 22.67 28.40 13.73
N SER A 72 23.94 27.97 13.63
CA SER A 72 24.33 26.59 13.98
C SER A 72 24.30 26.35 15.49
N ALA A 73 24.65 27.34 16.31
CA ALA A 73 24.53 27.27 17.76
C ALA A 73 23.05 27.25 18.22
N GLU A 74 22.16 28.00 17.55
CA GLU A 74 20.72 27.95 17.81
C GLU A 74 20.15 26.56 17.49
N LEU A 75 20.55 25.97 16.36
CA LEU A 75 20.16 24.62 15.96
C LEU A 75 20.56 23.57 17.01
N LEU A 76 21.84 23.56 17.41
CA LEU A 76 22.35 22.63 18.41
C LEU A 76 21.62 22.79 19.76
N ALA A 77 21.39 24.05 20.19
CA ALA A 77 20.63 24.32 21.41
C ALA A 77 19.18 23.82 21.30
N ALA A 78 18.55 23.93 20.12
CA ALA A 78 17.20 23.41 19.89
C ALA A 78 17.16 21.88 19.92
N GLN A 79 18.14 21.20 19.34
CA GLN A 79 18.25 19.74 19.39
C GLN A 79 18.45 19.25 20.83
N ASN A 80 19.31 19.90 21.61
CA ASN A 80 19.47 19.59 23.04
C ASN A 80 18.16 19.78 23.83
N ARG A 81 17.37 20.83 23.52
CA ARG A 81 16.04 21.00 24.13
C ARG A 81 15.07 19.88 23.77
N PHE A 82 15.13 19.38 22.53
CA PHE A 82 14.31 18.24 22.12
C PHE A 82 14.70 16.97 22.87
N ALA A 83 16.01 16.68 22.99
CA ALA A 83 16.50 15.56 23.80
C ALA A 83 16.07 15.68 25.27
N ALA A 84 16.20 16.87 25.87
CA ALA A 84 15.72 17.15 27.23
C ALA A 84 14.20 16.92 27.38
N ARG A 85 13.41 17.24 26.33
CA ARG A 85 11.98 16.95 26.32
C ARG A 85 11.69 15.44 26.32
N LEU A 86 12.48 14.64 25.59
CA LEU A 86 12.36 13.18 25.66
C LEU A 86 12.64 12.68 27.09
N VAL A 87 13.65 13.22 27.77
CA VAL A 87 13.96 12.90 29.18
C VAL A 87 12.81 13.30 30.11
N GLU A 88 12.18 14.45 29.90
CA GLU A 88 11.02 14.88 30.69
C GLU A 88 9.83 13.90 30.56
N LEU A 89 9.60 13.38 29.35
CA LEU A 89 8.58 12.36 29.11
C LEU A 89 8.90 11.02 29.78
N LEU A 90 10.18 10.73 30.02
CA LEU A 90 10.63 9.60 30.85
C LEU A 90 10.41 9.87 32.33
N GLY A 91 10.67 11.08 32.85
CA GLY A 91 10.57 11.44 34.28
C GLY A 91 9.19 11.23 34.95
N ARG A 92 8.19 10.82 34.18
CA ARG A 92 6.89 10.31 34.65
C ARG A 92 6.89 8.79 34.93
N THR A 93 8.05 8.13 34.99
CA THR A 93 8.20 6.70 35.31
C THR A 93 8.98 6.48 36.61
N ASN A 94 8.78 5.31 37.24
CA ASN A 94 9.40 4.97 38.51
C ASN A 94 10.92 4.79 38.36
N SER A 95 11.68 5.12 39.41
CA SER A 95 13.12 4.82 39.49
C SER A 95 13.35 3.31 39.38
N GLY A 96 13.89 2.83 38.26
CA GLY A 96 14.09 1.40 37.97
C GLY A 96 13.38 0.87 36.72
N ALA A 97 12.70 1.73 35.96
CA ALA A 97 12.06 1.34 34.70
C ALA A 97 13.06 0.83 33.64
N ASP A 98 12.70 -0.23 32.92
CA ASP A 98 13.44 -0.71 31.74
C ASP A 98 13.02 0.12 30.52
N ILE A 99 14.01 0.78 29.89
CA ILE A 99 13.79 1.68 28.75
C ILE A 99 14.43 1.07 27.50
N LEU A 100 13.60 0.85 26.49
CA LEU A 100 14.03 0.44 25.15
C LEU A 100 14.12 1.69 24.25
N ILE A 101 15.28 1.93 23.65
CA ILE A 101 15.51 3.04 22.73
C ILE A 101 15.84 2.47 21.35
N VAL A 102 15.08 2.87 20.34
CA VAL A 102 15.23 2.45 18.96
C VAL A 102 15.61 3.67 18.12
N GLY A 103 16.78 3.63 17.49
CA GLY A 103 17.26 4.72 16.64
C GLY A 103 18.74 5.01 16.84
N ASP A 104 19.44 5.19 15.73
CA ASP A 104 20.88 5.45 15.69
C ASP A 104 21.23 6.82 16.27
N THR A 105 20.37 7.82 16.06
CA THR A 105 20.65 9.19 16.46
C THR A 105 20.43 9.41 17.96
N LEU A 106 19.69 8.50 18.59
CA LEU A 106 19.45 8.48 20.03
C LEU A 106 20.54 7.76 20.84
N LEU A 107 21.62 7.27 20.21
CA LEU A 107 22.70 6.56 20.91
C LEU A 107 23.33 7.41 22.04
N SER A 108 23.56 8.71 21.79
CA SER A 108 24.12 9.61 22.79
C SER A 108 23.19 9.76 24.00
N LEU A 109 21.89 9.98 23.74
CA LEU A 109 20.86 10.04 24.79
C LEU A 109 20.78 8.72 25.58
N ALA A 110 20.87 7.58 24.88
CA ALA A 110 20.86 6.26 25.50
C ALA A 110 22.04 6.07 26.46
N ARG A 111 23.25 6.50 26.07
CA ARG A 111 24.44 6.48 26.95
C ARG A 111 24.31 7.44 28.13
N GLU A 112 23.79 8.64 27.92
CA GLU A 112 23.56 9.63 28.99
C GLU A 112 22.60 9.09 30.05
N LEU A 113 21.45 8.55 29.63
CA LEU A 113 20.46 7.95 30.54
C LEU A 113 21.02 6.74 31.29
N ALA A 114 21.81 5.91 30.61
CA ALA A 114 22.49 4.80 31.27
C ALA A 114 23.50 5.28 32.32
N GLY A 115 24.26 6.34 32.03
CA GLY A 115 25.16 7.00 32.99
C GLY A 115 24.43 7.60 34.20
N ALA A 116 23.16 7.97 34.04
CA ALA A 116 22.26 8.35 35.12
C ALA A 116 21.60 7.15 35.84
N ASN A 117 22.11 5.94 35.65
CA ASN A 117 21.64 4.66 36.23
C ASN A 117 20.24 4.18 35.79
N HIS A 118 19.75 4.62 34.62
CA HIS A 118 18.57 3.98 34.00
C HIS A 118 18.98 2.68 33.29
N SER A 119 18.11 1.66 33.33
CA SER A 119 18.30 0.41 32.58
C SER A 119 17.93 0.64 31.11
N ILE A 120 18.94 0.64 30.22
CA ILE A 120 18.79 0.98 28.80
C ILE A 120 19.07 -0.23 27.93
N LEU A 121 18.08 -0.57 27.11
CA LEU A 121 18.21 -1.48 25.97
C LEU A 121 18.20 -0.64 24.70
N TRP A 122 19.20 -0.79 23.84
CA TRP A 122 19.32 0.01 22.62
C TRP A 122 19.31 -0.88 21.38
N VAL A 123 18.47 -0.52 20.42
CA VAL A 123 18.39 -1.11 19.08
C VAL A 123 18.88 -0.09 18.06
N GLY A 124 19.96 -0.41 17.38
CA GLY A 124 20.60 0.42 16.38
C GLY A 124 21.86 -0.22 15.81
N SER A 125 22.52 0.46 14.89
CA SER A 125 23.68 -0.03 14.15
C SER A 125 24.87 -0.31 15.06
N ALA A 126 25.35 -1.55 15.07
CA ALA A 126 26.52 -1.93 15.87
C ALA A 126 27.80 -1.16 15.47
N LYS A 127 27.82 -0.59 14.26
CA LYS A 127 28.95 0.21 13.73
C LYS A 127 29.17 1.51 14.49
N LEU A 128 28.16 2.01 15.21
CA LEU A 128 28.24 3.24 16.01
C LEU A 128 28.82 2.99 17.41
N LEU A 129 29.06 1.73 17.77
CA LEU A 129 29.70 1.38 19.02
C LEU A 129 31.22 1.42 18.82
N ASP A 130 31.88 2.40 19.43
CA ASP A 130 33.33 2.49 19.42
C ASP A 130 33.94 1.28 20.15
N ALA A 131 34.95 0.66 19.55
CA ALA A 131 35.61 -0.55 20.08
C ALA A 131 36.46 -0.32 21.35
N GLY A 132 36.25 0.78 22.08
CA GLY A 132 37.05 1.16 23.25
C GLY A 132 36.40 2.13 24.24
N GLU A 133 35.13 2.50 24.09
CA GLU A 133 34.40 3.22 25.15
C GLU A 133 33.85 2.22 26.16
N ASP A 134 34.14 2.44 27.45
CA ASP A 134 33.49 1.73 28.55
C ASP A 134 32.02 2.16 28.61
N ALA A 135 31.14 1.38 28.00
CA ALA A 135 29.70 1.59 28.11
C ALA A 135 29.25 1.37 29.58
N PRO A 136 28.35 2.19 30.13
CA PRO A 136 27.79 1.97 31.46
C PRO A 136 27.20 0.56 31.57
N THR A 137 27.34 -0.09 32.74
CA THR A 137 26.81 -1.47 32.97
C THR A 137 25.29 -1.58 32.77
N SER A 138 24.59 -0.46 32.86
CA SER A 138 23.16 -0.29 32.64
C SER A 138 22.77 -0.10 31.17
N PHE A 139 23.73 0.01 30.24
CA PHE A 139 23.51 0.09 28.79
C PHE A 139 23.74 -1.26 28.12
N ARG A 140 22.82 -1.70 27.26
CA ARG A 140 22.97 -2.91 26.46
C ARG A 140 22.50 -2.70 25.02
N HIS A 141 23.36 -2.99 24.06
CA HIS A 141 22.95 -3.18 22.66
C HIS A 141 22.26 -4.53 22.50
N VAL A 142 21.04 -4.53 21.95
CA VAL A 142 20.19 -5.75 21.88
C VAL A 142 19.83 -6.18 20.46
N GLY A 143 20.20 -5.40 19.44
CA GLY A 143 20.00 -5.75 18.03
C GLY A 143 20.08 -4.54 17.11
N GLU A 144 19.99 -4.79 15.81
CA GLU A 144 20.02 -3.75 14.76
C GLU A 144 18.64 -3.54 14.10
N ASP A 145 17.72 -4.51 14.26
CA ASP A 145 16.38 -4.47 13.67
C ASP A 145 15.31 -4.57 14.76
N PHE A 146 14.55 -3.48 14.94
CA PHE A 146 13.48 -3.43 15.92
C PHE A 146 12.37 -4.46 15.69
N VAL A 147 11.93 -4.67 14.45
CA VAL A 147 10.83 -5.60 14.16
C VAL A 147 11.28 -7.04 14.46
N ALA A 148 12.53 -7.37 14.15
CA ALA A 148 13.13 -8.68 14.41
C ALA A 148 13.57 -8.88 15.88
N TYR A 149 13.67 -7.82 16.69
CA TYR A 149 14.19 -7.88 18.06
C TYR A 149 13.41 -8.87 18.95
N ALA A 150 14.04 -9.93 19.42
CA ALA A 150 13.42 -10.88 20.33
C ALA A 150 13.54 -10.37 21.78
N SER A 151 12.45 -9.80 22.32
CA SER A 151 12.47 -9.32 23.70
C SER A 151 12.43 -10.46 24.70
N ALA A 152 13.32 -10.42 25.70
CA ALA A 152 13.34 -11.38 26.81
C ALA A 152 12.38 -11.01 27.95
N ALA A 153 12.08 -9.71 28.09
CA ALA A 153 11.17 -9.14 29.07
C ALA A 153 10.39 -7.98 28.47
N ALA A 154 9.32 -7.54 29.14
CA ALA A 154 8.59 -6.35 28.71
C ALA A 154 9.33 -5.08 29.18
N ALA A 155 9.47 -4.10 28.31
CA ALA A 155 9.94 -2.76 28.67
C ALA A 155 8.80 -1.92 29.24
N ASP A 156 9.13 -1.00 30.14
CA ASP A 156 8.19 -0.02 30.69
C ASP A 156 7.98 1.16 29.74
N VAL A 157 9.07 1.57 29.08
CA VAL A 157 9.06 2.65 28.09
C VAL A 157 9.81 2.24 26.83
N LEU A 158 9.24 2.56 25.68
CA LEU A 158 9.86 2.47 24.38
C LEU A 158 9.96 3.88 23.79
N ILE A 159 11.16 4.33 23.46
CA ILE A 159 11.39 5.49 22.60
C ILE A 159 11.70 4.96 21.20
N HIS A 160 10.85 5.29 20.23
CA HIS A 160 11.09 4.95 18.83
C HIS A 160 11.32 6.21 18.02
N GLU A 161 12.54 6.36 17.54
CA GLU A 161 12.91 7.40 16.59
C GLU A 161 12.37 7.11 15.19
N GLY A 162 11.99 8.17 14.48
CA GLY A 162 12.12 8.23 13.04
C GLY A 162 10.81 8.26 12.28
N SER A 163 10.87 8.85 11.08
CA SER A 163 9.79 8.86 10.10
C SER A 163 9.58 7.44 9.59
N ILE A 164 8.59 6.75 10.18
CA ILE A 164 8.14 5.42 9.77
C ILE A 164 7.61 5.52 8.33
N ARG A 165 7.83 4.51 7.49
CA ARG A 165 7.15 4.46 6.18
C ARG A 165 5.71 4.00 6.35
N TYR A 166 4.80 4.46 5.50
CA TYR A 166 3.38 4.12 5.65
C TYR A 166 3.10 2.61 5.68
N LEU A 167 3.86 1.80 4.93
CA LEU A 167 3.76 0.33 4.94
C LEU A 167 4.37 -0.35 6.18
N ASP A 168 5.19 0.36 6.95
CA ASP A 168 5.88 -0.24 8.11
C ASP A 168 5.12 0.03 9.42
N GLN A 169 4.13 0.93 9.41
CA GLN A 169 3.34 1.31 10.59
C GLN A 169 2.76 0.11 11.36
N MET A 170 2.15 -0.84 10.63
CA MET A 170 1.53 -2.01 11.24
C MET A 170 2.55 -2.90 11.94
N ALA A 171 3.72 -3.13 11.33
CA ALA A 171 4.77 -3.94 11.93
C ALA A 171 5.38 -3.24 13.15
N ILE A 172 5.64 -1.94 13.06
CA ILE A 172 6.25 -1.16 14.14
C ILE A 172 5.30 -1.04 15.33
N LEU A 173 4.04 -0.66 15.12
CA LEU A 173 3.07 -0.54 16.21
C LEU A 173 2.75 -1.89 16.86
N SER A 174 2.61 -2.96 16.06
CA SER A 174 2.42 -4.31 16.59
C SER A 174 3.62 -4.75 17.43
N LYS A 175 4.84 -4.45 16.95
CA LYS A 175 6.06 -4.75 17.68
C LYS A 175 6.17 -3.94 18.97
N SER A 176 5.90 -2.64 18.92
CA SER A 176 5.87 -1.75 20.09
C SER A 176 4.91 -2.28 21.15
N ARG A 177 3.73 -2.73 20.75
CA ARG A 177 2.77 -3.37 21.66
C ARG A 177 3.34 -4.64 22.29
N ASP A 178 4.01 -5.47 21.50
CA ASP A 178 4.55 -6.76 21.97
C ASP A 178 5.72 -6.61 22.95
N VAL A 179 6.55 -5.57 22.79
CA VAL A 179 7.71 -5.35 23.68
C VAL A 179 7.35 -4.56 24.93
N LEU A 180 6.19 -3.88 24.95
CA LEU A 180 5.72 -3.11 26.10
C LEU A 180 4.81 -3.93 27.01
N GLY A 181 4.91 -3.71 28.32
CA GLY A 181 3.96 -4.25 29.31
C GLY A 181 2.55 -3.68 29.14
N GLU A 182 1.56 -4.22 29.86
CA GLU A 182 0.13 -3.82 29.73
C GLU A 182 -0.15 -2.34 29.97
N SER A 183 0.72 -1.64 30.71
CA SER A 183 0.66 -0.20 30.96
C SER A 183 1.89 0.56 30.44
N GLY A 184 2.67 -0.09 29.58
CA GLY A 184 3.90 0.45 29.00
C GLY A 184 3.63 1.66 28.10
N ARG A 185 4.63 2.54 27.99
CA ARG A 185 4.54 3.79 27.24
C ARG A 185 5.37 3.74 25.97
N LEU A 186 4.78 4.11 24.85
CA LEU A 186 5.47 4.38 23.59
C LEU A 186 5.65 5.89 23.44
N ILE A 187 6.89 6.35 23.33
CA ILE A 187 7.25 7.69 22.90
C ILE A 187 7.74 7.57 21.47
N LEU A 188 7.08 8.24 20.53
CA LEU A 188 7.39 8.18 19.12
C LEU A 188 7.45 9.58 18.54
N PHE A 189 8.45 9.86 17.73
CA PHE A 189 8.51 11.11 16.99
C PHE A 189 8.98 10.88 15.57
N GLY A 190 8.38 11.61 14.64
CA GLY A 190 8.61 11.41 13.22
C GLY A 190 7.74 12.31 12.36
N GLU A 191 7.96 12.22 11.06
CA GLU A 191 7.21 12.96 10.06
C GLU A 191 5.96 12.20 9.63
N PHE A 192 4.88 12.96 9.41
CA PHE A 192 3.59 12.46 8.96
C PHE A 192 3.03 13.33 7.84
N LEU A 193 2.19 12.73 7.02
CA LEU A 193 1.28 13.45 6.13
C LEU A 193 0.10 13.98 6.95
N HIS A 194 -0.14 15.29 6.87
CA HIS A 194 -1.32 15.96 7.43
C HIS A 194 -2.36 16.31 6.36
N ASP A 195 -1.92 16.56 5.12
CA ASP A 195 -2.81 16.79 3.98
C ASP A 195 -2.64 15.68 2.92
N ASP A 196 -3.69 14.89 2.75
CA ASP A 196 -3.82 13.84 1.74
C ASP A 196 -4.94 14.14 0.73
N SER A 197 -5.33 15.41 0.58
CA SER A 197 -6.39 15.83 -0.35
C SER A 197 -6.00 15.71 -1.82
N GLN A 198 -4.70 15.77 -2.13
CA GLN A 198 -4.18 15.70 -3.50
C GLN A 198 -3.74 14.30 -3.86
N ILE A 199 -4.00 13.89 -5.11
CA ILE A 199 -3.49 12.63 -5.68
C ILE A 199 -1.99 12.78 -5.93
N GLU A 200 -1.20 12.48 -4.89
CA GLU A 200 0.25 12.53 -4.92
C GLU A 200 0.81 11.50 -3.94
N TYR A 201 1.54 10.53 -4.47
CA TYR A 201 2.19 9.49 -3.65
C TYR A 201 3.12 10.09 -2.58
N SER A 202 3.14 9.46 -1.41
CA SER A 202 4.11 9.75 -0.35
C SER A 202 4.54 8.47 0.36
N ALA A 203 5.79 8.43 0.79
CA ALA A 203 6.27 7.35 1.67
C ALA A 203 5.87 7.56 3.13
N LEU A 204 5.48 8.78 3.51
CA LEU A 204 5.10 9.12 4.88
C LEU A 204 3.71 8.57 5.22
N PRO A 205 3.50 8.11 6.46
CA PRO A 205 2.19 7.72 6.96
C PRO A 205 1.28 8.93 7.07
N ASN A 206 0.01 8.76 6.67
CA ASN A 206 -1.03 9.71 7.05
C ASN A 206 -1.23 9.66 8.57
N PHE A 207 -1.24 10.83 9.21
CA PHE A 207 -1.33 10.92 10.67
C PHE A 207 -2.63 10.34 11.22
N THR A 208 -3.76 10.58 10.57
CA THR A 208 -5.06 10.05 10.98
C THR A 208 -5.10 8.53 10.88
N SER A 209 -4.55 7.96 9.81
CA SER A 209 -4.43 6.49 9.66
C SER A 209 -3.51 5.89 10.74
N PHE A 210 -2.41 6.56 11.05
CA PHE A 210 -1.51 6.14 12.14
C PHE A 210 -2.24 6.14 13.49
N ASP A 211 -2.96 7.21 13.81
CA ASP A 211 -3.71 7.36 15.06
C ASP A 211 -4.79 6.28 15.21
N GLN A 212 -5.56 6.04 14.13
CA GLN A 212 -6.56 4.97 14.07
C GLN A 212 -5.93 3.60 14.28
N LEU A 213 -4.85 3.26 13.58
CA LEU A 213 -4.15 1.99 13.75
C LEU A 213 -3.55 1.84 15.16
N SER A 214 -2.99 2.90 15.74
CA SER A 214 -2.46 2.86 17.10
C SER A 214 -3.56 2.57 18.13
N SER A 215 -4.74 3.21 17.97
CA SER A 215 -5.92 2.97 18.80
C SER A 215 -6.42 1.54 18.65
N ARG A 216 -6.47 1.01 17.43
CA ARG A 216 -6.85 -0.39 17.14
C ARG A 216 -5.90 -1.40 17.80
N LEU A 217 -4.65 -1.02 18.03
CA LEU A 217 -3.63 -1.83 18.71
C LEU A 217 -3.57 -1.60 20.23
N GLY A 218 -4.55 -0.89 20.80
CA GLY A 218 -4.70 -0.71 22.24
C GLY A 218 -3.82 0.39 22.84
N PHE A 219 -3.37 1.34 22.02
CA PHE A 219 -2.70 2.54 22.49
C PHE A 219 -3.71 3.67 22.70
N VAL A 220 -3.53 4.45 23.77
CA VAL A 220 -4.27 5.69 24.03
C VAL A 220 -3.28 6.86 24.10
N PRO A 221 -3.60 8.02 23.49
CA PRO A 221 -2.70 9.16 23.53
C PRO A 221 -2.67 9.80 24.93
N LEU A 222 -1.48 9.90 25.51
CA LEU A 222 -1.21 10.73 26.69
C LEU A 222 -0.84 12.16 26.28
N GLU A 223 -0.11 12.30 25.18
CA GLU A 223 0.30 13.58 24.63
C GLU A 223 0.51 13.47 23.12
N SER A 224 0.10 14.50 22.38
CA SER A 224 0.35 14.63 20.94
C SER A 224 0.71 16.07 20.64
N LEU A 225 1.98 16.32 20.35
CA LEU A 225 2.51 17.66 20.08
C LEU A 225 2.74 17.83 18.58
N ASP A 226 2.21 18.92 18.02
CA ASP A 226 2.60 19.39 16.69
C ASP A 226 3.89 20.20 16.79
N LEU A 227 4.96 19.70 16.19
CA LEU A 227 6.26 20.34 16.18
C LEU A 227 6.67 20.74 14.77
N SER A 228 5.71 20.87 13.84
CA SER A 228 5.97 21.19 12.43
C SER A 228 6.67 22.54 12.24
N ALA A 229 6.33 23.56 13.04
CA ALA A 229 7.02 24.86 13.01
C ALA A 229 8.49 24.74 13.44
N SER A 230 8.76 23.91 14.45
CA SER A 230 10.13 23.62 14.90
C SER A 230 10.91 22.83 13.85
N ALA A 231 10.29 21.85 13.19
CA ALA A 231 10.90 21.11 12.08
C ALA A 231 11.25 22.02 10.90
N MET A 232 10.32 22.90 10.49
CA MET A 232 10.57 23.89 9.44
C MET A 232 11.76 24.80 9.80
N LYS A 233 11.81 25.29 11.04
CA LYS A 233 12.92 26.10 11.52
C LYS A 233 14.24 25.32 11.57
N THR A 234 14.22 24.02 11.86
CA THR A 234 15.43 23.18 11.68
C THR A 234 15.87 23.17 10.23
N LEU A 235 14.97 22.97 9.26
CA LEU A 235 15.34 22.96 7.84
C LEU A 235 15.94 24.31 7.41
N GLU A 236 15.38 25.43 7.87
CA GLU A 236 15.94 26.76 7.65
C GLU A 236 17.37 26.93 8.20
N ARG A 237 17.68 26.28 9.33
CA ARG A 237 19.01 26.33 9.97
C ARG A 237 20.00 25.35 9.36
N VAL A 238 19.54 24.24 8.80
CA VAL A 238 20.38 23.25 8.13
C VAL A 238 20.75 23.68 6.71
N ARG A 239 19.88 24.43 6.01
CA ARG A 239 20.15 24.86 4.62
C ARG A 239 21.53 25.52 4.42
N PRO A 240 21.94 26.53 5.22
CA PRO A 240 23.26 27.14 5.07
C PRO A 240 24.40 26.15 5.28
N LEU A 241 24.21 25.10 6.10
CA LEU A 241 25.23 24.08 6.32
C LEU A 241 25.41 23.17 5.10
N ILE A 242 24.33 22.93 4.34
CA ILE A 242 24.41 22.26 3.04
C ILE A 242 25.25 23.09 2.08
N ASP A 243 25.01 24.40 2.01
CA ASP A 243 25.74 25.30 1.12
C ASP A 243 27.24 25.37 1.48
N ILE A 244 27.57 25.37 2.78
CA ILE A 244 28.94 25.46 3.28
C ILE A 244 29.69 24.14 3.12
N HIS A 245 29.08 23.02 3.50
CA HIS A 245 29.77 21.73 3.63
C HIS A 245 29.49 20.76 2.48
N GLY A 246 28.46 20.98 1.67
CA GLY A 246 28.06 20.08 0.59
C GLY A 246 29.16 19.87 -0.45
N GLN A 247 29.80 20.96 -0.92
CA GLN A 247 30.92 20.83 -1.87
C GLN A 247 32.12 20.10 -1.27
N LYS A 248 32.36 20.27 0.03
CA LYS A 248 33.43 19.55 0.73
C LYS A 248 33.20 18.04 0.73
N LEU A 249 31.95 17.57 0.84
CA LEU A 249 31.63 16.14 0.72
C LEU A 249 31.96 15.57 -0.66
N VAL A 250 31.75 16.37 -1.71
CA VAL A 250 32.12 15.99 -3.09
C VAL A 250 33.63 15.97 -3.27
N GLU A 251 34.33 16.99 -2.76
CA GLU A 251 35.80 17.08 -2.80
C GLU A 251 36.49 15.93 -2.04
N GLU A 252 35.91 15.50 -0.91
CA GLU A 252 36.39 14.36 -0.11
C GLU A 252 35.99 12.99 -0.69
N GLY A 253 35.22 12.96 -1.78
CA GLY A 253 34.77 11.73 -2.44
C GLY A 253 33.74 10.94 -1.62
N VAL A 254 33.04 11.58 -0.69
CA VAL A 254 31.96 10.95 0.11
C VAL A 254 30.71 10.72 -0.76
N CYS A 255 30.42 11.64 -1.66
CA CYS A 255 29.33 11.53 -2.63
C CYS A 255 29.73 12.18 -3.96
N ASP A 256 28.95 11.93 -5.02
CA ASP A 256 29.13 12.66 -6.27
C ASP A 256 28.24 13.91 -6.34
N GLN A 257 28.37 14.68 -7.43
CA GLN A 257 27.59 15.90 -7.65
C GLN A 257 26.09 15.60 -7.82
N VAL A 258 25.74 14.42 -8.34
CA VAL A 258 24.34 14.00 -8.55
C VAL A 258 23.69 13.69 -7.20
N ASP A 259 24.40 12.98 -6.31
CA ASP A 259 23.93 12.71 -4.95
C ASP A 259 23.67 14.00 -4.16
N LEU A 260 24.55 15.00 -4.28
CA LEU A 260 24.36 16.30 -3.64
C LEU A 260 23.14 17.05 -4.21
N ALA A 261 22.98 17.07 -5.53
CA ALA A 261 21.84 17.71 -6.19
C ALA A 261 20.50 17.01 -5.85
N ASP A 262 20.50 15.69 -5.79
CA ASP A 262 19.33 14.90 -5.36
C ASP A 262 18.95 15.22 -3.90
N MET A 263 19.94 15.37 -3.01
CA MET A 263 19.73 15.77 -1.63
C MET A 263 19.13 17.19 -1.53
N GLU A 264 19.66 18.15 -2.29
CA GLU A 264 19.14 19.53 -2.32
C GLU A 264 17.69 19.56 -2.81
N LEU A 265 17.36 18.80 -3.86
CA LEU A 265 16.00 18.69 -4.39
C LEU A 265 15.03 18.05 -3.38
N GLU A 266 15.45 16.97 -2.71
CA GLU A 266 14.65 16.34 -1.65
C GLU A 266 14.42 17.33 -0.50
N PHE A 267 15.47 18.02 -0.05
CA PHE A 267 15.38 19.02 1.01
C PHE A 267 14.45 20.19 0.65
N GLU A 268 14.49 20.68 -0.58
CA GLU A 268 13.56 21.70 -1.09
C GLU A 268 12.12 21.22 -1.08
N LYS A 269 11.88 19.99 -1.55
CA LYS A 269 10.54 19.40 -1.48
C LYS A 269 10.06 19.33 -0.04
N MET A 270 10.90 18.92 0.90
CA MET A 270 10.56 18.86 2.32
C MET A 270 10.13 20.23 2.85
N GLN A 271 10.92 21.29 2.58
CA GLN A 271 10.59 22.65 2.98
C GLN A 271 9.25 23.11 2.39
N GLY A 272 9.02 22.81 1.10
CA GLY A 272 7.76 23.11 0.43
C GLY A 272 6.55 22.42 1.06
N GLU A 273 6.68 21.16 1.45
CA GLU A 273 5.59 20.40 2.09
C GLU A 273 5.30 20.85 3.53
N TYR A 274 6.32 21.24 4.29
CA TYR A 274 6.11 21.86 5.61
C TYR A 274 5.43 23.22 5.46
N ALA A 275 5.88 24.04 4.50
CA ALA A 275 5.31 25.36 4.26
C ALA A 275 3.85 25.30 3.80
N SER A 276 3.47 24.29 3.02
CA SER A 276 2.07 24.08 2.61
C SER A 276 1.20 23.43 3.68
N GLY A 277 1.80 22.92 4.77
CA GLY A 277 1.10 22.14 5.80
C GLY A 277 0.82 20.70 5.40
N ARG A 278 1.30 20.25 4.22
CA ARG A 278 1.16 18.86 3.77
C ARG A 278 1.89 17.88 4.66
N ARG A 279 3.13 18.23 5.01
CA ARG A 279 3.99 17.46 5.91
C ARG A 279 3.97 18.09 7.29
N GLY A 280 3.95 17.25 8.32
CA GLY A 280 4.12 17.69 9.69
C GLY A 280 5.05 16.79 10.48
N PHE A 281 5.51 17.31 11.61
CA PHE A 281 6.37 16.58 12.54
C PHE A 281 5.67 16.48 13.89
N ARG A 282 5.56 15.25 14.41
CA ARG A 282 4.83 14.96 15.65
C ARG A 282 5.75 14.35 16.69
N LEU A 283 5.52 14.72 17.96
CA LEU A 283 6.01 13.98 19.12
C LEU A 283 4.78 13.44 19.86
N LEU A 284 4.72 12.11 19.94
CA LEU A 284 3.60 11.36 20.50
C LEU A 284 4.06 10.62 21.75
N SER A 285 3.26 10.70 22.80
CA SER A 285 3.36 9.82 23.95
C SER A 285 2.06 9.03 24.05
N LEU A 286 2.16 7.72 23.83
CA LEU A 286 1.04 6.79 23.82
C LEU A 286 1.22 5.79 24.98
N GLN A 287 0.13 5.43 25.64
CA GLN A 287 0.14 4.41 26.69
C GLN A 287 -0.66 3.19 26.23
N ARG A 288 -0.20 2.00 26.59
CA ARG A 288 -1.04 0.82 26.49
C ARG A 288 -2.14 0.88 27.54
N ASP A 289 -3.39 0.77 27.11
CA ASP A 289 -4.54 0.67 27.99
C ASP A 289 -5.50 -0.40 27.47
N LEU A 290 -5.34 -1.61 28.00
CA LEU A 290 -6.20 -2.74 27.63
C LEU A 290 -7.61 -2.63 28.22
N SER A 291 -7.83 -1.77 29.22
CA SER A 291 -9.14 -1.66 29.87
C SER A 291 -10.17 -0.92 29.00
N SER A 292 -9.71 0.03 28.19
CA SER A 292 -10.52 0.75 27.20
C SER A 292 -10.43 0.18 25.78
N ALA A 293 -9.56 -0.81 25.56
CA ALA A 293 -9.27 -1.32 24.23
C ALA A 293 -10.37 -2.23 23.68
N ASN A 294 -10.46 -2.31 22.35
CA ASN A 294 -11.28 -3.31 21.68
C ASN A 294 -10.78 -4.74 22.01
N GLU A 295 -11.67 -5.73 22.00
CA GLU A 295 -11.35 -7.16 22.18
C GLU A 295 -10.22 -7.64 21.26
N TRP A 296 -10.10 -7.04 20.07
CA TRP A 296 -9.08 -7.37 19.08
C TRP A 296 -7.77 -6.59 19.22
N ALA A 297 -7.59 -5.78 20.26
CA ALA A 297 -6.39 -4.96 20.42
C ALA A 297 -5.09 -5.77 20.58
N ASN A 298 -5.20 -7.01 21.04
CA ASN A 298 -4.08 -7.95 21.12
C ASN A 298 -3.95 -8.88 19.90
N ALA A 299 -4.85 -8.77 18.91
CA ALA A 299 -4.75 -9.54 17.68
C ALA A 299 -3.45 -9.20 16.93
N GLN A 300 -2.84 -10.20 16.34
CA GLN A 300 -1.60 -10.06 15.59
C GLN A 300 -1.94 -9.82 14.14
N PHE A 301 -1.75 -8.57 13.69
CA PHE A 301 -1.94 -8.19 12.30
C PHE A 301 -0.67 -8.40 11.50
N GLY A 302 -0.82 -8.83 10.25
CA GLY A 302 0.30 -9.08 9.35
C GLY A 302 -0.10 -8.83 7.90
N ASP A 303 0.89 -8.73 7.02
CA ASP A 303 0.69 -8.62 5.58
C ASP A 303 1.04 -9.93 4.86
N ILE A 304 1.08 -9.91 3.54
CA ILE A 304 1.37 -11.08 2.69
C ILE A 304 2.75 -11.71 2.95
N GLN A 305 3.68 -10.98 3.58
CA GLN A 305 5.01 -11.50 3.94
C GLN A 305 5.05 -12.14 5.34
N SER A 306 3.95 -12.08 6.08
CA SER A 306 3.86 -12.58 7.46
C SER A 306 3.40 -14.04 7.57
N PHE A 307 3.19 -14.73 6.45
CA PHE A 307 2.70 -16.11 6.42
C PHE A 307 3.06 -16.81 5.12
N GLU A 308 3.12 -18.14 5.17
CA GLU A 308 3.19 -18.99 3.99
C GLU A 308 1.79 -19.25 3.43
N PRO A 309 1.56 -19.31 2.10
CA PRO A 309 0.24 -19.47 1.50
C PRO A 309 -0.63 -20.56 2.12
N ARG A 310 -0.05 -21.71 2.46
CA ARG A 310 -0.79 -22.84 3.05
C ARG A 310 -1.40 -22.54 4.42
N GLU A 311 -0.92 -21.53 5.14
CA GLU A 311 -1.50 -21.14 6.44
C GLU A 311 -2.92 -20.57 6.32
N VAL A 312 -3.33 -20.04 5.15
CA VAL A 312 -4.68 -19.50 4.93
C VAL A 312 -5.67 -20.55 4.43
N ALA A 313 -5.19 -21.70 3.97
CA ALA A 313 -6.00 -22.71 3.27
C ALA A 313 -7.24 -23.11 4.07
N LYS A 314 -7.06 -23.43 5.36
CA LYS A 314 -8.18 -23.81 6.23
C LYS A 314 -9.23 -22.69 6.37
N LEU A 315 -8.79 -21.44 6.56
CA LEU A 315 -9.71 -20.30 6.64
C LEU A 315 -10.48 -20.11 5.33
N PHE A 316 -9.80 -20.30 4.20
CA PHE A 316 -10.38 -20.23 2.85
C PHE A 316 -11.46 -21.28 2.64
N GLU A 317 -11.13 -22.55 2.87
CA GLU A 317 -12.06 -23.68 2.71
C GLU A 317 -13.28 -23.55 3.63
N GLU A 318 -13.06 -23.14 4.88
CA GLU A 318 -14.15 -22.94 5.82
C GLU A 318 -15.06 -21.75 5.47
N SER A 319 -14.51 -20.72 4.84
CA SER A 319 -15.23 -19.49 4.46
C SER A 319 -16.02 -19.68 3.17
N PHE A 320 -15.42 -20.28 2.15
CA PHE A 320 -15.98 -20.37 0.79
C PHE A 320 -16.57 -21.74 0.44
N LYS A 321 -16.30 -22.78 1.23
CA LYS A 321 -16.76 -24.17 0.99
C LYS A 321 -16.27 -24.74 -0.34
N VAL A 322 -15.05 -24.34 -0.74
CA VAL A 322 -14.31 -24.84 -1.90
C VAL A 322 -12.87 -25.13 -1.48
N ASP A 323 -12.23 -26.09 -2.14
CA ASP A 323 -10.86 -26.49 -1.83
C ASP A 323 -9.87 -25.34 -2.13
N PHE A 324 -8.80 -25.25 -1.33
CA PHE A 324 -7.75 -24.25 -1.55
C PHE A 324 -6.85 -24.65 -2.73
N ASP A 325 -6.70 -23.73 -3.69
CA ASP A 325 -5.81 -23.90 -4.86
C ASP A 325 -4.56 -23.00 -4.72
N GLU A 326 -3.41 -23.64 -4.51
CA GLU A 326 -2.11 -22.98 -4.34
C GLU A 326 -1.61 -22.31 -5.64
N ASP A 327 -1.94 -22.86 -6.82
CA ASP A 327 -1.60 -22.24 -8.11
C ASP A 327 -2.41 -20.96 -8.31
N LEU A 328 -3.71 -20.99 -7.96
CA LEU A 328 -4.59 -19.82 -8.02
C LEU A 328 -4.16 -18.73 -7.03
N TRP A 329 -3.78 -19.12 -5.82
CA TRP A 329 -3.22 -18.20 -4.84
C TRP A 329 -1.94 -17.55 -5.35
N ASN A 330 -1.01 -18.33 -5.90
CA ASN A 330 0.24 -17.81 -6.44
C ASN A 330 0.03 -16.90 -7.67
N TRP A 331 -0.90 -17.25 -8.56
CA TRP A 331 -1.29 -16.39 -9.68
C TRP A 331 -1.79 -15.02 -9.19
N LYS A 332 -2.64 -15.01 -8.15
CA LYS A 332 -3.25 -13.78 -7.62
C LYS A 332 -2.30 -12.94 -6.75
N TYR A 333 -1.67 -13.56 -5.74
CA TYR A 333 -0.88 -12.85 -4.73
C TYR A 333 0.62 -12.80 -5.03
N GLY A 334 1.16 -13.86 -5.63
CA GLY A 334 2.58 -13.94 -5.99
C GLY A 334 2.88 -13.18 -7.26
N GLN A 335 2.25 -13.58 -8.37
CA GLN A 335 2.47 -13.03 -9.71
C GLN A 335 1.69 -11.73 -9.94
N GLY A 336 0.43 -11.68 -9.50
CA GLY A 336 -0.45 -10.51 -9.60
C GLY A 336 -0.19 -9.42 -8.55
N GLU A 337 0.86 -9.58 -7.74
CA GLU A 337 1.25 -8.65 -6.66
C GLU A 337 0.13 -8.34 -5.64
N GLY A 338 -0.76 -9.31 -5.41
CA GLY A 338 -1.86 -9.19 -4.45
C GLY A 338 -1.43 -8.69 -3.07
N LYS A 339 -2.30 -7.91 -2.45
CA LYS A 339 -2.11 -7.33 -1.12
C LYS A 339 -3.05 -7.97 -0.13
N CYS A 340 -2.66 -8.02 1.13
CA CYS A 340 -3.57 -8.45 2.18
C CYS A 340 -3.22 -7.90 3.55
N VAL A 341 -4.22 -7.92 4.42
CA VAL A 341 -4.07 -7.88 5.87
C VAL A 341 -4.63 -9.18 6.44
N VAL A 342 -3.87 -9.83 7.32
CA VAL A 342 -4.30 -11.01 8.09
C VAL A 342 -4.37 -10.68 9.57
N ALA A 343 -5.19 -11.42 10.31
CA ALA A 343 -5.21 -11.39 11.77
C ALA A 343 -5.13 -12.78 12.38
N ARG A 344 -4.36 -12.90 13.45
CA ARG A 344 -4.30 -14.05 14.36
C ARG A 344 -4.72 -13.62 15.76
N LEU A 345 -5.27 -14.52 16.56
CA LEU A 345 -5.63 -14.18 17.96
C LEU A 345 -4.40 -14.10 18.85
N ASP A 346 -3.41 -14.93 18.55
CA ASP A 346 -2.07 -14.93 19.16
C ASP A 346 -1.00 -15.25 18.08
N LYS A 347 0.28 -15.05 18.41
CA LYS A 347 1.39 -15.18 17.44
C LYS A 347 1.54 -16.58 16.83
N GLN A 348 1.07 -17.62 17.51
CA GLN A 348 1.25 -19.02 17.10
C GLN A 348 -0.07 -19.65 16.61
N SER A 349 -1.19 -18.93 16.74
CA SER A 349 -2.49 -19.37 16.29
C SER A 349 -2.65 -19.29 14.78
N HIS A 350 -3.66 -20.02 14.29
CA HIS A 350 -4.07 -19.96 12.90
C HIS A 350 -4.57 -18.56 12.53
N ILE A 351 -4.43 -18.23 11.24
CA ILE A 351 -5.05 -17.04 10.66
C ILE A 351 -6.57 -17.19 10.79
N VAL A 352 -7.20 -16.21 11.45
CA VAL A 352 -8.65 -16.19 11.70
C VAL A 352 -9.39 -15.13 10.89
N ALA A 353 -8.67 -14.19 10.29
CA ALA A 353 -9.21 -13.25 9.33
C ALA A 353 -8.19 -12.90 8.25
N HIS A 354 -8.69 -12.62 7.06
CA HIS A 354 -7.91 -12.21 5.91
C HIS A 354 -8.73 -11.20 5.10
N TYR A 355 -8.10 -10.13 4.69
CA TYR A 355 -8.67 -9.15 3.79
C TYR A 355 -7.69 -8.96 2.63
N GLY A 356 -8.03 -9.52 1.48
CA GLY A 356 -7.19 -9.48 0.29
C GLY A 356 -7.62 -8.41 -0.69
N GLY A 357 -6.72 -8.10 -1.62
CA GLY A 357 -7.09 -7.38 -2.82
C GLY A 357 -6.10 -7.61 -3.96
N ALA A 358 -6.62 -7.63 -5.18
CA ALA A 358 -5.85 -7.82 -6.40
C ALA A 358 -5.65 -6.47 -7.11
N PRO A 359 -4.41 -5.99 -7.26
CA PRO A 359 -4.13 -4.76 -7.99
C PRO A 359 -4.60 -4.81 -9.44
N ARG A 360 -5.01 -3.65 -9.97
CA ARG A 360 -5.44 -3.47 -11.36
C ARG A 360 -4.89 -2.16 -11.90
N LYS A 361 -4.18 -2.22 -13.02
CA LYS A 361 -3.86 -1.02 -13.79
C LYS A 361 -5.15 -0.45 -14.38
N ILE A 362 -5.33 0.86 -14.29
CA ILE A 362 -6.51 1.54 -14.80
C ILE A 362 -6.13 2.81 -15.57
N ILE A 363 -7.03 3.26 -16.42
CA ILE A 363 -7.06 4.61 -16.96
C ILE A 363 -8.13 5.36 -16.18
N TYR A 364 -7.72 6.29 -15.32
CA TYR A 364 -8.54 7.13 -14.46
C TYR A 364 -8.69 8.51 -15.10
N PHE A 365 -9.84 8.79 -15.73
CA PHE A 365 -10.12 10.05 -16.43
C PHE A 365 -8.95 10.47 -17.35
N GLY A 366 -8.55 9.54 -18.23
CA GLY A 366 -7.47 9.74 -19.21
C GLY A 366 -6.04 9.61 -18.65
N LYS A 367 -5.86 9.39 -17.34
CA LYS A 367 -4.54 9.25 -16.71
C LYS A 367 -4.30 7.83 -16.23
N GLU A 368 -3.09 7.31 -16.44
CA GLU A 368 -2.70 6.02 -15.88
C GLU A 368 -2.70 6.07 -14.34
N SER A 369 -3.27 5.03 -13.73
CA SER A 369 -3.29 4.86 -12.28
C SER A 369 -3.40 3.38 -11.90
N MET A 370 -3.47 3.11 -10.60
CA MET A 370 -3.66 1.79 -10.03
C MET A 370 -4.91 1.79 -9.16
N ALA A 371 -5.77 0.80 -9.36
CA ALA A 371 -6.84 0.44 -8.46
C ALA A 371 -6.51 -0.88 -7.76
N ILE A 372 -7.28 -1.22 -6.74
CA ILE A 372 -7.25 -2.56 -6.14
C ILE A 372 -8.66 -3.11 -6.03
N GLN A 373 -8.83 -4.39 -6.33
CA GLN A 373 -10.09 -5.09 -6.18
C GLN A 373 -10.06 -5.91 -4.89
N PRO A 374 -10.75 -5.50 -3.80
CA PRO A 374 -10.86 -6.35 -2.62
C PRO A 374 -11.46 -7.71 -2.96
N CYS A 375 -10.77 -8.76 -2.54
CA CYS A 375 -11.13 -10.15 -2.80
C CYS A 375 -10.69 -11.04 -1.63
N ASP A 376 -11.14 -12.30 -1.62
CA ASP A 376 -10.83 -13.29 -0.57
C ASP A 376 -11.03 -12.74 0.86
N VAL A 377 -12.11 -11.97 1.07
CA VAL A 377 -12.41 -11.36 2.38
C VAL A 377 -13.04 -12.40 3.29
N MET A 378 -12.31 -12.78 4.34
CA MET A 378 -12.61 -13.94 5.18
C MET A 378 -12.50 -13.57 6.66
N VAL A 379 -13.47 -14.03 7.44
CA VAL A 379 -13.39 -14.08 8.91
C VAL A 379 -13.93 -15.42 9.35
N HIS A 380 -13.18 -16.10 10.21
CA HIS A 380 -13.48 -17.45 10.66
C HIS A 380 -14.92 -17.53 11.21
N PRO A 381 -15.71 -18.57 10.85
CA PRO A 381 -17.13 -18.65 11.19
C PRO A 381 -17.47 -18.54 12.68
N SER A 382 -16.57 -18.99 13.57
CA SER A 382 -16.79 -18.87 15.03
C SER A 382 -16.64 -17.44 15.56
N ILE A 383 -15.91 -16.57 14.86
CA ILE A 383 -15.57 -15.21 15.30
C ILE A 383 -16.49 -14.16 14.68
N ARG A 384 -16.94 -14.37 13.43
CA ARG A 384 -17.80 -13.43 12.67
C ARG A 384 -19.24 -13.24 13.19
N LYS A 385 -19.49 -13.57 14.46
CA LYS A 385 -20.80 -13.41 15.13
C LYS A 385 -21.03 -11.98 15.64
N GLN A 386 -19.96 -11.19 15.76
CA GLN A 386 -20.01 -9.80 16.18
C GLN A 386 -20.22 -8.86 15.00
N TYR A 387 -20.98 -7.79 15.23
CA TYR A 387 -21.28 -6.76 14.23
C TYR A 387 -20.85 -5.39 14.75
N GLY A 388 -20.53 -4.46 13.83
CA GLY A 388 -20.16 -3.09 14.17
C GLY A 388 -18.66 -2.84 14.07
N LYS A 389 -18.26 -1.61 14.43
CA LYS A 389 -16.86 -1.16 14.38
C LYS A 389 -15.94 -1.88 15.37
N GLY A 390 -16.50 -2.61 16.34
CA GLY A 390 -15.73 -3.47 17.24
C GLY A 390 -15.45 -4.87 16.69
N SER A 391 -15.92 -5.22 15.49
CA SER A 391 -15.76 -6.58 14.94
C SER A 391 -14.40 -6.79 14.27
N LEU A 392 -13.88 -8.02 14.32
CA LEU A 392 -12.61 -8.35 13.65
C LEU A 392 -12.66 -8.08 12.13
N PHE A 393 -13.84 -8.23 11.51
CA PHE A 393 -14.05 -7.85 10.10
C PHE A 393 -13.73 -6.37 9.87
N PHE A 394 -14.26 -5.49 10.71
CA PHE A 394 -14.02 -4.06 10.60
C PHE A 394 -12.53 -3.73 10.81
N GLU A 395 -11.91 -4.33 11.82
CA GLU A 395 -10.49 -4.11 12.14
C GLU A 395 -9.58 -4.45 10.95
N VAL A 396 -9.73 -5.63 10.33
CA VAL A 396 -8.91 -6.02 9.16
C VAL A 396 -9.25 -5.19 7.92
N ALA A 397 -10.52 -4.84 7.71
CA ALA A 397 -10.94 -4.02 6.57
C ALA A 397 -10.40 -2.60 6.67
N ALA A 398 -10.59 -1.91 7.80
CA ALA A 398 -10.06 -0.56 8.04
C ALA A 398 -8.53 -0.53 7.89
N THR A 399 -7.82 -1.52 8.46
CA THR A 399 -6.36 -1.65 8.28
C THR A 399 -5.97 -1.75 6.82
N PHE A 400 -6.68 -2.58 6.04
CA PHE A 400 -6.38 -2.76 4.63
C PHE A 400 -6.66 -1.47 3.83
N LEU A 401 -7.79 -0.80 4.08
CA LEU A 401 -8.15 0.44 3.39
C LEU A 401 -7.15 1.56 3.67
N GLU A 402 -6.81 1.80 4.94
CA GLU A 402 -5.80 2.79 5.36
C GLU A 402 -4.43 2.53 4.75
N ARG A 403 -4.07 1.26 4.58
CA ARG A 403 -2.77 0.85 4.07
C ARG A 403 -2.70 0.92 2.54
N GLU A 404 -3.73 0.43 1.85
CA GLU A 404 -3.61 0.10 0.43
C GLU A 404 -4.34 1.09 -0.48
N ILE A 405 -5.32 1.87 0.00
CA ILE A 405 -6.21 2.69 -0.83
C ILE A 405 -6.19 4.16 -0.42
N GLY A 406 -6.01 5.08 -1.36
CA GLY A 406 -6.14 6.53 -1.10
C GLY A 406 -5.28 7.38 -2.03
N ASN A 407 -5.41 8.70 -1.88
CA ASN A 407 -4.75 9.68 -2.75
C ASN A 407 -3.21 9.65 -2.69
N THR A 408 -2.64 9.16 -1.58
CA THR A 408 -1.19 9.23 -1.32
C THR A 408 -0.49 7.87 -1.29
N VAL A 409 -1.23 6.77 -1.51
CA VAL A 409 -0.70 5.40 -1.46
C VAL A 409 -0.69 4.77 -2.86
N SER A 410 -0.30 3.49 -2.95
CA SER A 410 -0.06 2.84 -4.24
C SER A 410 -1.32 2.55 -5.06
N HIS A 411 -2.50 2.43 -4.44
CA HIS A 411 -3.76 2.26 -5.16
C HIS A 411 -4.65 3.46 -4.88
N LEU A 412 -5.05 4.17 -5.94
CA LEU A 412 -5.83 5.40 -5.84
C LEU A 412 -7.23 5.14 -5.29
N LEU A 413 -7.83 4.03 -5.68
CA LEU A 413 -9.21 3.68 -5.34
C LEU A 413 -9.38 2.15 -5.24
N GLY A 414 -10.48 1.74 -4.63
CA GLY A 414 -10.95 0.37 -4.62
C GLY A 414 -12.25 0.20 -5.40
N PHE A 415 -12.44 -0.97 -6.01
CA PHE A 415 -13.72 -1.39 -6.61
C PHE A 415 -13.94 -2.88 -6.37
N GLY A 416 -15.14 -3.40 -6.53
CA GLY A 416 -15.36 -4.85 -6.38
C GLY A 416 -16.78 -5.29 -6.65
N PHE A 417 -17.04 -6.56 -6.35
CA PHE A 417 -18.32 -7.22 -6.64
C PHE A 417 -18.85 -7.92 -5.38
N PRO A 418 -19.07 -7.18 -4.27
CA PRO A 418 -19.55 -7.78 -3.04
C PRO A 418 -20.97 -8.32 -3.23
N ASN A 419 -21.30 -9.44 -2.57
CA ASN A 419 -22.70 -9.81 -2.42
C ASN A 419 -23.44 -8.75 -1.58
N GLN A 420 -24.77 -8.70 -1.71
CA GLN A 420 -25.60 -7.68 -1.06
C GLN A 420 -25.41 -7.60 0.46
N LYS A 421 -25.17 -8.74 1.13
CA LYS A 421 -24.95 -8.78 2.58
C LYS A 421 -23.65 -8.07 2.95
N THR A 422 -22.56 -8.35 2.23
CA THR A 422 -21.26 -7.70 2.46
C THR A 422 -21.35 -6.21 2.16
N MET A 423 -22.00 -5.81 1.05
CA MET A 423 -22.19 -4.40 0.71
C MET A 423 -22.95 -3.62 1.80
N ASN A 424 -24.07 -4.18 2.27
CA ASN A 424 -24.89 -3.54 3.32
C ASN A 424 -24.13 -3.36 4.64
N ILE A 425 -23.33 -4.36 5.03
CA ILE A 425 -22.51 -4.28 6.24
C ILE A 425 -21.43 -3.21 6.08
N SER A 426 -20.71 -3.18 4.96
CA SER A 426 -19.66 -2.20 4.71
C SER A 426 -20.18 -0.76 4.68
N LYS A 427 -21.32 -0.50 4.03
CA LYS A 427 -21.99 0.82 4.05
C LYS A 427 -22.36 1.24 5.47
N ARG A 428 -22.96 0.33 6.25
CA ARG A 428 -23.33 0.61 7.65
C ARG A 428 -22.12 0.93 8.54
N LEU A 429 -20.98 0.34 8.25
CA LEU A 429 -19.73 0.59 8.96
C LEU A 429 -19.00 1.87 8.51
N GLY A 430 -19.45 2.48 7.42
CA GLY A 430 -18.79 3.63 6.79
C GLY A 430 -17.52 3.26 6.03
N LEU A 431 -17.37 1.99 5.65
CA LEU A 431 -16.21 1.52 4.87
C LEU A 431 -16.40 1.79 3.38
N TYR A 432 -17.64 1.65 2.88
CA TYR A 432 -17.96 1.79 1.46
C TYR A 432 -19.12 2.76 1.19
N GLU A 433 -19.04 3.37 0.01
CA GLU A 433 -20.16 3.99 -0.70
C GLU A 433 -20.40 3.28 -2.04
N LYS A 434 -21.53 3.58 -2.69
CA LYS A 434 -21.92 2.99 -3.98
C LYS A 434 -21.59 3.94 -5.11
N THR A 435 -21.04 3.42 -6.21
CA THR A 435 -20.76 4.19 -7.42
C THR A 435 -21.50 3.70 -8.67
N ASP A 436 -21.93 2.45 -8.71
CA ASP A 436 -22.66 1.90 -9.85
C ASP A 436 -23.42 0.62 -9.45
N ASP A 437 -24.14 0.05 -10.41
CA ASP A 437 -24.72 -1.29 -10.35
C ASP A 437 -24.08 -2.17 -11.43
N PHE A 438 -24.02 -3.47 -11.18
CA PHE A 438 -23.60 -4.46 -12.18
C PHE A 438 -24.84 -5.18 -12.72
N VAL A 439 -24.96 -5.26 -14.03
CA VAL A 439 -26.12 -5.80 -14.74
C VAL A 439 -25.72 -6.82 -15.77
N GLU A 440 -26.68 -7.62 -16.19
CA GLU A 440 -26.54 -8.54 -17.31
C GLU A 440 -27.35 -8.02 -18.50
N ILE A 441 -26.76 -8.08 -19.70
CA ILE A 441 -27.47 -7.98 -20.96
C ILE A 441 -27.53 -9.36 -21.59
N VAL A 442 -28.73 -9.82 -21.93
CA VAL A 442 -28.99 -11.07 -22.65
C VAL A 442 -29.37 -10.74 -24.08
N TYR A 443 -28.57 -11.21 -25.03
CA TYR A 443 -28.85 -11.12 -26.45
C TYR A 443 -29.53 -12.42 -26.88
N GLY A 444 -30.79 -12.30 -27.30
CA GLY A 444 -31.59 -13.44 -27.74
C GLY A 444 -31.02 -14.12 -28.99
N LYS A 445 -31.51 -15.34 -29.25
CA LYS A 445 -31.14 -16.12 -30.44
C LYS A 445 -31.46 -15.32 -31.71
N VAL A 446 -30.49 -15.21 -32.61
CA VAL A 446 -30.71 -14.61 -33.92
C VAL A 446 -31.22 -15.70 -34.88
N ASP A 447 -32.27 -15.39 -35.64
CA ASP A 447 -32.71 -16.23 -36.75
C ASP A 447 -31.66 -16.13 -37.88
N THR A 448 -30.89 -17.20 -38.08
CA THR A 448 -29.78 -17.26 -39.04
C THR A 448 -30.24 -17.41 -40.50
N SER A 449 -31.55 -17.24 -40.76
CA SER A 449 -32.11 -17.17 -42.12
C SER A 449 -31.77 -15.90 -42.90
N ALA A 450 -31.14 -14.90 -42.26
CA ALA A 450 -30.64 -13.68 -42.89
C ALA A 450 -29.16 -13.81 -43.37
N GLU A 451 -28.83 -13.02 -44.40
CA GLU A 451 -27.60 -13.01 -45.21
C GLU A 451 -26.29 -13.43 -44.49
N GLN A 452 -25.42 -14.13 -45.23
CA GLN A 452 -24.04 -14.42 -44.81
C GLN A 452 -23.34 -13.14 -44.39
N THR A 453 -23.13 -12.98 -43.08
CA THR A 453 -22.23 -11.97 -42.53
C THR A 453 -20.84 -12.21 -43.11
N ARG A 454 -20.24 -11.15 -43.65
CA ARG A 454 -18.85 -11.15 -44.15
C ARG A 454 -17.82 -11.51 -43.08
N TYR A 455 -18.19 -11.38 -41.81
CA TYR A 455 -17.29 -11.48 -40.67
C TYR A 455 -16.95 -12.92 -40.26
N CYS A 456 -15.78 -13.11 -39.65
CA CYS A 456 -15.36 -14.36 -39.05
C CYS A 456 -14.72 -14.15 -37.67
N LEU A 457 -14.75 -15.21 -36.86
CA LEU A 457 -14.01 -15.29 -35.60
C LEU A 457 -12.70 -16.02 -35.83
N GLU A 458 -11.60 -15.39 -35.45
CA GLU A 458 -10.25 -15.95 -35.50
C GLU A 458 -9.70 -16.10 -34.08
N GLU A 459 -9.04 -17.22 -33.78
CA GLU A 459 -8.40 -17.42 -32.47
C GLU A 459 -7.23 -16.44 -32.27
N TYR A 460 -7.16 -15.84 -31.09
CA TYR A 460 -6.02 -15.03 -30.70
C TYR A 460 -4.83 -15.91 -30.34
N ASN A 461 -3.66 -15.57 -30.88
CA ASN A 461 -2.39 -16.18 -30.51
C ASN A 461 -1.48 -15.18 -29.79
N ALA A 462 -1.26 -15.38 -28.49
CA ALA A 462 -0.40 -14.51 -27.69
C ALA A 462 1.09 -14.58 -28.04
N GLU A 463 1.53 -15.65 -28.72
CA GLU A 463 2.91 -15.82 -29.17
C GLU A 463 3.17 -15.16 -30.53
N ASP A 464 2.12 -14.77 -31.25
CA ASP A 464 2.23 -14.08 -32.53
C ASP A 464 2.34 -12.55 -32.33
N PRO A 465 3.46 -11.91 -32.72
CA PRO A 465 3.62 -10.47 -32.59
C PRO A 465 2.57 -9.65 -33.36
N ALA A 466 2.06 -10.15 -34.48
CA ALA A 466 1.04 -9.45 -35.26
C ALA A 466 -0.30 -9.43 -34.50
N SER A 467 -0.72 -10.59 -33.98
CA SER A 467 -1.88 -10.72 -33.09
C SER A 467 -1.78 -9.82 -31.86
N ARG A 468 -0.62 -9.76 -31.19
CA ARG A 468 -0.40 -8.84 -30.06
C ARG A 468 -0.57 -7.37 -30.50
N SER A 469 0.05 -6.98 -31.61
CA SER A 469 -0.03 -5.60 -32.14
C SER A 469 -1.45 -5.19 -32.53
N ASP A 470 -2.23 -6.12 -33.07
CA ASP A 470 -3.65 -5.90 -33.41
C ASP A 470 -4.51 -5.66 -32.17
N LEU A 471 -4.27 -6.41 -31.08
CA LEU A 471 -4.93 -6.20 -29.79
C LEU A 471 -4.56 -4.84 -29.19
N GLU A 472 -3.27 -4.46 -29.20
CA GLU A 472 -2.83 -3.16 -28.69
C GLU A 472 -3.48 -1.98 -29.43
N GLN A 473 -3.65 -2.09 -30.75
CA GLN A 473 -4.33 -1.05 -31.53
C GLN A 473 -5.81 -0.89 -31.14
N LEU A 474 -6.51 -2.02 -30.90
CA LEU A 474 -7.89 -1.99 -30.42
C LEU A 474 -7.97 -1.39 -29.01
N TRP A 475 -7.04 -1.78 -28.13
CA TRP A 475 -6.96 -1.26 -26.77
C TRP A 475 -6.69 0.25 -26.76
N GLU A 476 -5.68 0.75 -27.48
CA GLU A 476 -5.38 2.19 -27.52
C GLU A 476 -6.55 3.01 -28.07
N SER A 477 -7.29 2.46 -29.04
CA SER A 477 -8.51 3.10 -29.53
C SER A 477 -9.60 3.16 -28.45
N MET A 478 -9.88 2.04 -27.78
CA MET A 478 -10.87 1.97 -26.69
C MET A 478 -10.48 2.86 -25.51
N LYS A 479 -9.21 2.86 -25.12
CA LYS A 479 -8.65 3.71 -24.06
C LYS A 479 -8.96 5.19 -24.31
N GLY A 480 -8.83 5.66 -25.55
CA GLY A 480 -9.19 7.02 -25.95
C GLY A 480 -10.68 7.35 -25.71
N ASP A 481 -11.58 6.40 -25.96
CA ASP A 481 -13.03 6.60 -25.75
C ASP A 481 -13.41 6.71 -24.26
N TYR A 482 -12.50 6.34 -23.34
CA TYR A 482 -12.68 6.41 -21.89
C TYR A 482 -11.92 7.57 -21.23
N GLU A 483 -11.51 8.60 -21.98
CA GLU A 483 -10.86 9.80 -21.43
C GLU A 483 -11.66 10.45 -20.29
N LYS A 484 -12.99 10.37 -20.33
CA LYS A 484 -13.90 10.96 -19.31
C LYS A 484 -14.46 9.92 -18.32
N GLY A 485 -13.95 8.70 -18.31
CA GLY A 485 -14.40 7.63 -17.43
C GLY A 485 -13.23 6.86 -16.82
N ILE A 486 -13.53 5.67 -16.32
CA ILE A 486 -12.56 4.75 -15.74
C ILE A 486 -12.70 3.40 -16.42
N VAL A 487 -11.58 2.88 -16.90
CA VAL A 487 -11.50 1.54 -17.52
C VAL A 487 -10.24 0.85 -17.05
N GLY A 488 -10.33 -0.45 -16.75
CA GLY A 488 -9.15 -1.26 -16.48
C GLY A 488 -8.29 -1.42 -17.73
N VAL A 489 -6.97 -1.47 -17.59
CA VAL A 489 -6.08 -1.70 -18.73
C VAL A 489 -6.40 -3.06 -19.36
N ARG A 490 -6.56 -3.09 -20.69
CA ARG A 490 -6.88 -4.30 -21.49
C ARG A 490 -5.84 -4.56 -22.59
N ASP A 491 -4.57 -4.30 -22.29
CA ASP A 491 -3.45 -4.57 -23.19
C ASP A 491 -3.15 -6.08 -23.31
N ALA A 492 -2.18 -6.44 -24.16
CA ALA A 492 -1.81 -7.84 -24.37
C ALA A 492 -1.24 -8.50 -23.10
N ASP A 493 -0.60 -7.74 -22.22
CA ASP A 493 -0.05 -8.25 -20.96
C ASP A 493 -1.17 -8.57 -19.95
N TYR A 494 -2.21 -7.73 -19.89
CA TYR A 494 -3.42 -8.02 -19.15
C TYR A 494 -4.08 -9.30 -19.66
N ILE A 495 -4.29 -9.44 -20.97
CA ILE A 495 -4.91 -10.66 -21.54
C ILE A 495 -4.08 -11.91 -21.25
N ALA A 496 -2.75 -11.82 -21.39
CA ALA A 496 -1.84 -12.91 -21.08
C ALA A 496 -1.89 -13.32 -19.61
N HIS A 497 -1.86 -12.35 -18.68
CA HIS A 497 -1.97 -12.63 -17.26
C HIS A 497 -3.35 -13.19 -16.89
N ARG A 498 -4.42 -12.56 -17.39
CA ARG A 498 -5.79 -12.78 -16.92
C ARG A 498 -6.45 -14.03 -17.46
N TYR A 499 -6.15 -14.41 -18.70
CA TYR A 499 -6.89 -15.49 -19.39
C TYR A 499 -6.00 -16.63 -19.87
N ILE A 500 -4.71 -16.36 -20.15
CA ILE A 500 -3.81 -17.37 -20.72
C ILE A 500 -2.99 -18.07 -19.64
N SER A 501 -2.38 -17.31 -18.73
CA SER A 501 -1.61 -17.86 -17.60
C SER A 501 -2.46 -18.19 -16.38
N HIS A 502 -3.75 -17.80 -16.37
CA HIS A 502 -4.69 -18.14 -15.30
C HIS A 502 -4.77 -19.66 -15.11
N PRO A 503 -4.75 -20.21 -13.89
CA PRO A 503 -4.75 -21.66 -13.69
C PRO A 503 -5.90 -22.41 -14.37
N PHE A 504 -7.09 -21.80 -14.46
CA PHE A 504 -8.24 -22.38 -15.17
C PHE A 504 -8.10 -22.41 -16.70
N SER A 505 -7.13 -21.70 -17.29
CA SER A 505 -6.84 -21.81 -18.73
C SER A 505 -6.41 -23.23 -19.12
N LYS A 506 -5.81 -24.00 -18.19
CA LYS A 506 -5.47 -25.42 -18.35
C LYS A 506 -6.69 -26.29 -18.71
N THR A 507 -7.89 -25.82 -18.40
CA THR A 507 -9.17 -26.50 -18.71
C THR A 507 -9.89 -25.91 -19.93
N ASN A 508 -9.22 -25.05 -20.70
CA ASN A 508 -9.78 -24.33 -21.86
C ASN A 508 -11.07 -23.56 -21.54
N GLN A 509 -11.16 -23.00 -20.34
CA GLN A 509 -12.36 -22.29 -19.88
C GLN A 509 -12.59 -20.96 -20.61
N TYR A 510 -11.53 -20.38 -21.20
CA TYR A 510 -11.56 -19.11 -21.90
C TYR A 510 -11.19 -19.30 -23.36
N ARG A 511 -11.92 -18.61 -24.24
CA ARG A 511 -11.63 -18.55 -25.68
C ARG A 511 -11.44 -17.08 -26.07
N CYS A 512 -10.23 -16.73 -26.48
CA CYS A 512 -9.86 -15.38 -26.91
C CYS A 512 -9.96 -15.30 -28.44
N VAL A 513 -10.83 -14.43 -28.97
CA VAL A 513 -11.07 -14.33 -30.41
C VAL A 513 -11.00 -12.90 -30.92
N PHE A 514 -10.48 -12.73 -32.13
CA PHE A 514 -10.70 -11.55 -32.93
C PHE A 514 -11.95 -11.68 -33.77
N LEU A 515 -12.67 -10.57 -33.91
CA LEU A 515 -13.69 -10.38 -34.93
C LEU A 515 -13.08 -9.65 -36.12
N ARG A 516 -13.11 -10.26 -37.31
CA ARG A 516 -12.61 -9.66 -38.55
C ARG A 516 -13.66 -9.64 -39.63
N GLU A 517 -13.60 -8.66 -40.52
CA GLU A 517 -14.45 -8.61 -41.72
C GLU A 517 -14.06 -9.67 -42.75
N ASN A 518 -12.81 -10.11 -42.74
CA ASN A 518 -12.29 -11.28 -43.45
C ASN A 518 -10.89 -11.57 -42.91
N ALA A 519 -10.31 -12.73 -43.25
CA ALA A 519 -9.01 -13.17 -42.74
C ALA A 519 -7.83 -12.22 -43.04
N MET A 520 -7.96 -11.29 -43.98
CA MET A 520 -6.91 -10.31 -44.32
C MET A 520 -7.19 -8.90 -43.76
N ALA A 521 -8.38 -8.65 -43.22
CA ALA A 521 -8.76 -7.36 -42.65
C ALA A 521 -8.21 -7.20 -41.23
N LYS A 522 -7.94 -5.96 -40.81
CA LYS A 522 -7.66 -5.66 -39.40
C LYS A 522 -8.86 -6.06 -38.52
N PRO A 523 -8.64 -6.44 -37.25
CA PRO A 523 -9.74 -6.82 -36.39
C PRO A 523 -10.53 -5.58 -35.99
N VAL A 524 -11.85 -5.76 -35.89
CA VAL A 524 -12.78 -4.71 -35.48
C VAL A 524 -13.08 -4.77 -33.98
N ALA A 525 -12.89 -5.95 -33.38
CA ALA A 525 -13.02 -6.18 -31.97
C ALA A 525 -12.20 -7.41 -31.55
N PHE A 526 -11.87 -7.46 -30.27
CA PHE A 526 -11.38 -8.65 -29.58
C PHE A 526 -12.36 -9.00 -28.46
N ALA A 527 -12.66 -10.28 -28.28
CA ALA A 527 -13.53 -10.76 -27.22
C ALA A 527 -12.91 -11.95 -26.50
N VAL A 528 -13.12 -12.00 -25.19
CA VAL A 528 -12.89 -13.20 -24.39
C VAL A 528 -14.24 -13.83 -24.08
N LEU A 529 -14.40 -15.08 -24.46
CA LEU A 529 -15.65 -15.84 -24.29
C LEU A 529 -15.45 -16.94 -23.26
N LYS A 530 -16.51 -17.22 -22.52
CA LYS A 530 -16.59 -18.33 -21.56
C LYS A 530 -17.93 -19.05 -21.69
N ASP A 531 -17.93 -20.35 -21.50
CA ASP A 531 -19.18 -21.13 -21.41
C ASP A 531 -20.03 -20.69 -20.22
N HIS A 532 -21.31 -20.45 -20.46
CA HIS A 532 -22.27 -20.04 -19.44
C HIS A 532 -23.60 -20.76 -19.65
N ALA A 533 -24.43 -20.87 -18.61
CA ALA A 533 -25.67 -21.64 -18.67
C ALA A 533 -26.53 -21.27 -19.91
N GLY A 534 -26.72 -22.20 -20.85
CA GLY A 534 -27.49 -21.96 -22.07
C GLY A 534 -26.81 -21.10 -23.13
N GLY A 535 -25.50 -20.85 -23.07
CA GLY A 535 -24.73 -20.22 -24.14
C GLY A 535 -23.35 -19.70 -23.75
N LYS A 536 -23.03 -18.45 -24.12
CA LYS A 536 -21.72 -17.84 -23.88
C LYS A 536 -21.84 -16.55 -23.06
N LEU A 537 -20.82 -16.29 -22.25
CA LEU A 537 -20.61 -15.02 -21.56
C LEU A 537 -19.40 -14.32 -22.18
N ILE A 538 -19.58 -13.06 -22.55
CA ILE A 538 -18.48 -12.16 -22.89
C ILE A 538 -17.82 -11.73 -21.57
N MET A 539 -16.61 -12.23 -21.35
CA MET A 539 -15.77 -11.85 -20.20
C MET A 539 -15.17 -10.47 -20.42
N ASP A 540 -14.60 -10.23 -21.59
CA ASP A 540 -14.07 -8.92 -21.99
C ASP A 540 -14.37 -8.64 -23.46
N LEU A 541 -14.59 -7.37 -23.79
CA LEU A 541 -14.78 -6.88 -25.15
C LEU A 541 -13.94 -5.62 -25.36
N ILE A 542 -13.02 -5.68 -26.31
CA ILE A 542 -12.05 -4.62 -26.60
C ILE A 542 -12.28 -4.15 -28.03
N CYS A 543 -12.82 -2.95 -28.17
CA CYS A 543 -13.07 -2.28 -29.44
C CYS A 543 -13.37 -0.80 -29.20
N PRO A 544 -13.28 0.06 -30.22
CA PRO A 544 -13.83 1.40 -30.15
C PRO A 544 -15.31 1.38 -29.74
N VAL A 545 -15.73 2.25 -28.82
CA VAL A 545 -17.09 2.31 -28.28
C VAL A 545 -18.11 2.51 -29.40
N ALA A 546 -17.77 3.29 -30.43
CA ALA A 546 -18.61 3.50 -31.61
C ALA A 546 -18.92 2.21 -32.40
N LEU A 547 -18.07 1.18 -32.30
CA LEU A 547 -18.23 -0.10 -33.00
C LEU A 547 -18.82 -1.20 -32.10
N MET A 548 -18.91 -0.96 -30.78
CA MET A 548 -19.24 -1.97 -29.78
C MET A 548 -20.58 -2.67 -30.03
N LYS A 549 -21.64 -1.92 -30.31
CA LYS A 549 -22.96 -2.47 -30.67
C LYS A 549 -22.90 -3.38 -31.89
N ASN A 550 -22.17 -2.97 -32.92
CA ASN A 550 -22.01 -3.75 -34.12
C ASN A 550 -21.20 -5.03 -33.84
N ALA A 551 -20.09 -4.92 -33.10
CA ALA A 551 -19.27 -6.05 -32.71
C ALA A 551 -20.06 -7.11 -31.92
N ILE A 552 -20.87 -6.69 -30.95
CA ILE A 552 -21.74 -7.59 -30.17
C ILE A 552 -22.79 -8.26 -31.06
N THR A 553 -23.42 -7.50 -31.96
CA THR A 553 -24.42 -8.05 -32.89
C THR A 553 -23.81 -9.14 -33.77
N ILE A 554 -22.62 -8.89 -34.32
CA ILE A 554 -21.91 -9.85 -35.17
C ILE A 554 -21.43 -11.06 -34.35
N LEU A 555 -20.90 -10.84 -33.14
CA LEU A 555 -20.52 -11.93 -32.23
C LEU A 555 -21.71 -12.85 -31.94
N ASN A 556 -22.89 -12.28 -31.65
CA ASN A 556 -24.10 -13.06 -31.40
C ASN A 556 -24.50 -13.89 -32.63
N GLN A 557 -24.40 -13.31 -33.83
CA GLN A 557 -24.68 -14.01 -35.09
C GLN A 557 -23.69 -15.15 -35.37
N GLU A 558 -22.38 -14.92 -35.24
CA GLU A 558 -21.37 -15.95 -35.50
C GLU A 558 -21.46 -17.11 -34.51
N LEU A 559 -21.68 -16.81 -33.22
CA LEU A 559 -21.82 -17.85 -32.20
C LEU A 559 -23.12 -18.66 -32.39
N SER A 560 -24.23 -18.01 -32.76
CA SER A 560 -25.50 -18.68 -33.03
C SER A 560 -25.45 -19.64 -34.24
N LYS A 561 -24.52 -19.45 -35.18
CA LYS A 561 -24.31 -20.37 -36.31
C LYS A 561 -23.52 -21.62 -35.92
N ALA A 562 -22.55 -21.45 -35.03
CA ALA A 562 -21.64 -22.52 -34.62
C ALA A 562 -22.27 -23.45 -33.58
N GLU A 563 -23.15 -22.91 -32.73
CA GLU A 563 -23.77 -23.62 -31.63
C GLU A 563 -25.30 -23.46 -31.71
N ASP A 564 -25.98 -24.55 -32.10
CA ASP A 564 -27.44 -24.59 -32.16
C ASP A 564 -27.99 -24.33 -30.74
N SER A 565 -28.49 -23.09 -30.50
CA SER A 565 -29.21 -22.65 -29.29
C SER A 565 -28.44 -21.92 -28.18
N SER A 566 -27.34 -21.22 -28.45
CA SER A 566 -26.64 -20.44 -27.40
C SER A 566 -27.11 -18.98 -27.30
N GLU A 567 -27.60 -18.55 -26.13
CA GLU A 567 -27.74 -17.12 -25.78
C GLU A 567 -26.35 -16.48 -25.58
N LEU A 568 -26.16 -15.24 -26.03
CA LEU A 568 -24.97 -14.46 -25.70
C LEU A 568 -25.28 -13.52 -24.53
N ARG A 569 -24.38 -13.45 -23.57
CA ARG A 569 -24.52 -12.58 -22.40
C ARG A 569 -23.33 -11.67 -22.22
N LEU A 570 -23.56 -10.50 -21.68
CA LEU A 570 -22.52 -9.57 -21.24
C LEU A 570 -22.90 -9.04 -19.85
N TRP A 571 -21.99 -9.18 -18.89
CA TRP A 571 -22.14 -8.50 -17.61
C TRP A 571 -21.29 -7.24 -17.62
N LEU A 572 -21.89 -6.12 -17.22
CA LEU A 572 -21.21 -4.84 -17.21
C LEU A 572 -21.80 -3.89 -16.16
N THR A 573 -21.11 -2.78 -15.92
CA THR A 573 -21.67 -1.65 -15.16
C THR A 573 -22.90 -1.06 -15.85
N ARG A 574 -23.92 -0.69 -15.07
CA ARG A 574 -25.18 -0.14 -15.56
C ARG A 574 -24.96 1.12 -16.40
N SER A 575 -24.05 1.99 -16.00
CA SER A 575 -23.68 3.18 -16.75
C SER A 575 -23.17 2.89 -18.17
N GLY A 576 -22.70 1.67 -18.44
CA GLY A 576 -22.25 1.22 -19.76
C GLY A 576 -23.34 0.65 -20.66
N VAL A 577 -24.57 0.42 -20.16
CA VAL A 577 -25.64 -0.29 -20.91
C VAL A 577 -25.91 0.35 -22.27
N ASP A 578 -26.00 1.68 -22.36
CA ASP A 578 -26.30 2.37 -23.61
C ASP A 578 -25.24 2.15 -24.70
N LYS A 579 -24.00 1.79 -24.33
CA LYS A 579 -22.90 1.48 -25.26
C LYS A 579 -23.01 0.07 -25.83
N ALA A 580 -23.64 -0.86 -25.10
CA ALA A 580 -23.66 -2.29 -25.43
C ALA A 580 -25.05 -2.84 -25.79
N LEU A 581 -26.13 -2.12 -25.46
CA LEU A 581 -27.51 -2.57 -25.72
C LEU A 581 -27.84 -2.50 -27.22
N THR A 582 -28.33 -3.61 -27.77
CA THR A 582 -28.68 -3.75 -29.19
C THR A 582 -29.99 -4.53 -29.37
N GLY A 583 -30.76 -4.17 -30.40
CA GLY A 583 -31.99 -4.87 -30.78
C GLY A 583 -32.97 -5.06 -29.60
N ASP A 584 -33.50 -6.27 -29.48
CA ASP A 584 -34.45 -6.68 -28.44
C ASP A 584 -33.74 -7.31 -27.21
N ALA A 585 -32.47 -6.99 -26.97
CA ALA A 585 -31.72 -7.51 -25.83
C ALA A 585 -32.36 -7.09 -24.50
N ILE A 586 -32.33 -8.00 -23.53
CA ILE A 586 -32.97 -7.82 -22.22
C ILE A 586 -31.90 -7.47 -21.18
N VAL A 587 -32.17 -6.48 -20.34
CA VAL A 587 -31.30 -6.11 -19.21
C VAL A 587 -31.86 -6.71 -17.91
N ASN A 588 -31.05 -7.51 -17.23
CA ASN A 588 -31.36 -8.15 -15.96
C ASN A 588 -30.53 -7.55 -14.82
N GLU A 589 -31.14 -7.47 -13.63
CA GLU A 589 -30.47 -7.09 -12.40
C GLU A 589 -29.67 -8.26 -11.83
N LEU A 590 -28.37 -8.05 -11.58
CA LEU A 590 -27.54 -9.04 -10.87
C LEU A 590 -27.57 -8.85 -9.34
N GLY A 591 -28.07 -7.70 -8.86
CA GLY A 591 -28.08 -7.37 -7.43
C GLY A 591 -26.69 -7.16 -6.83
N ILE A 592 -25.73 -6.72 -7.66
CA ILE A 592 -24.36 -6.41 -7.27
C ILE A 592 -24.17 -4.90 -7.39
N GLU A 593 -23.90 -4.23 -6.26
CA GLU A 593 -23.52 -2.82 -6.25
C GLU A 593 -22.00 -2.71 -6.36
N ILE A 594 -21.50 -1.77 -7.16
CA ILE A 594 -20.07 -1.46 -7.26
C ILE A 594 -19.71 -0.49 -6.13
N PRO A 595 -18.81 -0.89 -5.20
CA PRO A 595 -18.40 -0.04 -4.08
C PRO A 595 -17.21 0.86 -4.44
N CYS A 596 -17.06 1.94 -3.70
CA CYS A 596 -15.79 2.66 -3.54
C CYS A 596 -15.43 2.79 -2.05
N ASN A 597 -14.16 3.09 -1.77
CA ASN A 597 -13.70 3.38 -0.41
C ASN A 597 -14.35 4.68 0.11
N SER A 598 -14.86 4.64 1.33
CA SER A 598 -15.34 5.83 2.07
C SER A 598 -14.70 5.98 3.45
N TRP A 599 -13.72 5.13 3.78
CA TRP A 599 -13.10 5.09 5.10
C TRP A 599 -12.04 6.19 5.31
N ASN A 600 -11.20 6.39 4.30
CA ASN A 600 -10.12 7.36 4.30
C ASN A 600 -10.08 8.14 2.98
N PRO A 601 -9.41 9.31 2.92
CA PRO A 601 -9.45 10.19 1.76
C PRO A 601 -9.03 9.53 0.44
N GLY A 602 -9.84 9.77 -0.59
CA GLY A 602 -9.69 9.25 -1.95
C GLY A 602 -10.69 9.92 -2.89
N PRO A 603 -10.76 9.50 -4.16
CA PRO A 603 -11.81 9.95 -5.08
C PRO A 603 -13.22 9.70 -4.49
N SER A 604 -14.08 10.73 -4.52
CA SER A 604 -15.40 10.65 -3.88
C SER A 604 -16.38 9.78 -4.66
N ALA A 605 -17.40 9.25 -3.98
CA ALA A 605 -18.45 8.47 -4.61
C ALA A 605 -19.18 9.25 -5.72
N GLU A 606 -19.38 10.56 -5.55
CA GLU A 606 -20.02 11.42 -6.56
C GLU A 606 -19.19 11.53 -7.84
N LEU A 607 -17.86 11.63 -7.71
CA LEU A 607 -16.96 11.68 -8.86
C LEU A 607 -16.92 10.33 -9.60
N LEU A 608 -16.96 9.23 -8.86
CA LEU A 608 -16.89 7.88 -9.40
C LEU A 608 -18.24 7.36 -9.93
N ASN A 609 -19.35 8.03 -9.59
CA ASN A 609 -20.70 7.59 -9.91
C ASN A 609 -20.90 7.44 -11.43
N GLY A 610 -21.15 6.21 -11.89
CA GLY A 610 -21.31 5.89 -13.30
C GLY A 610 -20.05 6.08 -14.18
N ALA A 611 -18.87 6.23 -13.57
CA ALA A 611 -17.63 6.45 -14.31
C ALA A 611 -17.01 5.15 -14.85
N TRP A 612 -17.33 4.02 -14.22
CA TRP A 612 -16.70 2.72 -14.50
C TRP A 612 -17.22 2.06 -15.77
N TRP A 613 -16.29 1.53 -16.56
CA TRP A 613 -16.52 0.38 -17.43
C TRP A 613 -15.87 -0.84 -16.80
N LEU A 614 -16.72 -1.71 -16.23
CA LEU A 614 -16.31 -3.03 -15.76
C LEU A 614 -17.09 -4.09 -16.52
N THR A 615 -16.49 -5.25 -16.69
CA THR A 615 -17.06 -6.43 -17.33
C THR A 615 -16.92 -7.66 -16.41
N ALA A 616 -17.51 -8.80 -16.79
CA ALA A 616 -17.31 -10.05 -16.05
C ALA A 616 -15.82 -10.43 -15.89
N GLY A 617 -14.97 -10.02 -16.83
CA GLY A 617 -13.52 -10.20 -16.80
C GLY A 617 -12.82 -9.57 -15.61
N ASP A 618 -13.38 -8.50 -15.06
CA ASP A 618 -12.87 -7.84 -13.86
C ASP A 618 -13.18 -8.62 -12.57
N MET A 619 -13.98 -9.69 -12.61
CA MET A 619 -14.38 -10.44 -11.41
C MET A 619 -13.43 -11.60 -11.09
N ASP A 620 -12.86 -11.64 -9.89
CA ASP A 620 -11.86 -12.67 -9.50
C ASP A 620 -12.39 -14.10 -9.34
N PHE A 621 -13.71 -14.31 -9.30
CA PHE A 621 -14.33 -15.58 -8.90
C PHE A 621 -15.07 -16.33 -10.02
N ILE A 622 -14.86 -15.94 -11.28
CA ILE A 622 -15.57 -16.55 -12.42
C ILE A 622 -14.82 -17.75 -12.97
#